data_AF-A0A8S3GA77-F1
#
_entry.id   AF-A0A8S3GA77-F1
#
_cell.length_a   1.000
_cell.length_b   1.000
_cell.length_c   1.000
_cell.angle_alpha   90.00
_cell.angle_beta   90.00
_cell.angle_gamma   90.00
#
_symmetry.space_group_name_H-M   'P 1'
#
loop_
_entity.id
_entity.type
_entity.pdbx_description
1 polymer ?
#
loop_
_entity_poly.entity_id
_entity_poly.type
_entity_poly.pdbx_seq_one_letter_code
_entity_poly.pdbx_strand_id
1 'polypeptide(L)'
;IFEYPRQIVFDYMHLVCLGHVPSVIKRWCQQIDESTIRLIDSSLSQLHLPHNLNVPFLDSIVSSAQWKAKNSRLFVLNVGVPIVLLNLPKLLASHFLLYSTAVKILHAPESVDEINLTEQVMNYYCKTAPLVHGPSIELYSLHAHIHLAQQVKRHGGL
;
A
#
# COMPACT_ATOMS: atom_id res chain seq x y z
N ILE A 1 37.08 -15.63 -8.09
CA ILE A 1 36.69 -14.79 -6.92
C ILE A 1 35.16 -14.83 -6.88
N PHE A 2 34.56 -15.44 -5.85
CA PHE A 2 33.11 -15.41 -5.67
C PHE A 2 32.76 -14.08 -5.01
N GLU A 3 32.01 -13.23 -5.69
CA GLU A 3 31.43 -12.03 -5.08
C GLU A 3 30.07 -12.39 -4.49
N TYR A 4 29.93 -12.18 -3.18
CA TYR A 4 28.66 -12.34 -2.47
C TYR A 4 27.78 -11.11 -2.72
N PRO A 5 26.47 -11.26 -2.96
CA PRO A 5 25.58 -10.13 -3.08
C PRO A 5 25.58 -9.31 -1.79
N ARG A 6 25.93 -8.03 -1.88
CA ARG A 6 26.01 -7.11 -0.73
C ARG A 6 24.65 -6.71 -0.18
N GLN A 7 23.58 -6.92 -0.94
CA GLN A 7 22.21 -6.60 -0.57
C GLN A 7 21.22 -7.45 -1.38
N ILE A 8 20.10 -7.80 -0.76
CA ILE A 8 18.90 -8.33 -1.45
C ILE A 8 17.96 -7.15 -1.73
N VAL A 9 17.57 -6.97 -2.99
CA VAL A 9 16.57 -5.98 -3.38
C VAL A 9 15.20 -6.53 -2.96
N PHE A 10 14.49 -5.82 -2.09
CA PHE A 10 13.08 -6.12 -1.80
C PHE A 10 12.25 -5.80 -3.04
N ASP A 11 11.52 -6.80 -3.51
CA ASP A 11 10.64 -6.68 -4.66
C ASP A 11 9.35 -5.94 -4.27
N TYR A 12 9.10 -4.80 -4.92
CA TYR A 12 7.92 -3.97 -4.69
C TYR A 12 6.60 -4.74 -4.89
N MET A 13 6.55 -5.60 -5.91
CA MET A 13 5.32 -6.34 -6.23
C MET A 13 4.92 -7.26 -5.08
N HIS A 14 5.86 -8.03 -4.52
CA HIS A 14 5.59 -8.94 -3.41
C HIS A 14 5.44 -8.22 -2.09
N LEU A 15 6.30 -7.23 -1.81
CA LEU A 15 6.28 -6.53 -0.52
C LEU A 15 5.04 -5.63 -0.37
N VAL A 16 4.74 -4.81 -1.38
CA VAL A 16 3.67 -3.81 -1.32
C VAL A 16 2.37 -4.36 -1.91
N CYS A 17 2.39 -4.83 -3.16
CA CYS A 17 1.16 -5.12 -3.89
C CYS A 17 0.50 -6.43 -3.44
N LEU A 18 1.27 -7.50 -3.27
CA LEU A 18 0.74 -8.82 -2.90
C LEU A 18 0.77 -9.07 -1.39
N GLY A 19 1.70 -8.44 -0.67
CA GLY A 19 1.81 -8.53 0.78
C GLY A 19 0.98 -7.47 1.49
N HIS A 20 1.53 -6.27 1.59
CA HIS A 20 1.05 -5.29 2.55
C HIS A 20 -0.33 -4.71 2.25
N VAL A 21 -0.64 -4.39 0.98
CA VAL A 21 -1.94 -3.80 0.60
C VAL A 21 -3.11 -4.74 0.94
N PRO A 22 -3.12 -6.02 0.51
CA PRO A 22 -4.14 -6.99 0.94
C PRO A 22 -4.19 -7.19 2.45
N SER A 23 -3.03 -7.25 3.12
CA SER A 23 -2.96 -7.39 4.58
C SER A 23 -3.68 -6.25 5.30
N VAL A 24 -3.45 -5.01 4.88
CA VAL A 24 -4.10 -3.83 5.45
C VAL A 24 -5.61 -3.83 5.17
N ILE A 25 -6.03 -4.14 3.94
CA ILE A 25 -7.46 -4.19 3.57
C ILE A 25 -8.20 -5.26 4.40
N LYS A 26 -7.58 -6.43 4.59
CA LYS A 26 -8.12 -7.49 5.45
C LYS A 26 -8.33 -7.01 6.88
N ARG A 27 -7.44 -6.17 7.42
CA ARG A 27 -7.58 -5.57 8.76
C ARG A 27 -8.73 -4.57 8.82
N TRP A 28 -8.98 -3.80 7.78
CA TRP A 28 -10.13 -2.91 7.73
C TRP A 28 -11.44 -3.70 7.77
N CYS A 29 -11.54 -4.77 6.98
CA CYS A 29 -12.74 -5.62 6.91
C CYS A 29 -13.09 -6.27 8.27
N GLN A 30 -12.14 -6.36 9.21
CA GLN A 30 -12.37 -6.84 10.58
C GLN A 30 -12.87 -5.76 11.53
N GLN A 31 -12.73 -4.49 11.17
CA GLN A 31 -13.02 -3.31 12.02
C GLN A 31 -14.21 -2.49 11.54
N ILE A 32 -14.61 -2.64 10.28
CA ILE A 32 -15.75 -1.93 9.68
C ILE A 32 -16.94 -2.88 9.53
N ASP A 33 -18.13 -2.30 9.45
CA ASP A 33 -19.36 -3.05 9.24
C ASP A 33 -19.59 -3.41 7.76
N GLU A 34 -20.52 -4.33 7.52
CA GLU A 34 -20.83 -4.83 6.18
C GLU A 34 -21.38 -3.76 5.23
N SER A 35 -22.06 -2.72 5.74
CA SER A 35 -22.55 -1.63 4.89
C SER A 35 -21.39 -0.79 4.34
N THR A 36 -20.38 -0.51 5.17
CA THR A 36 -19.16 0.15 4.74
C THR A 36 -18.41 -0.66 3.68
N ILE A 37 -18.32 -1.99 3.85
CA ILE A 37 -17.72 -2.89 2.86
C ILE A 37 -18.45 -2.77 1.51
N ARG A 38 -19.79 -2.84 1.50
CA ARG A 38 -20.59 -2.72 0.28
C ARG A 38 -20.43 -1.37 -0.41
N LEU A 39 -20.28 -0.27 0.35
CA LEU A 39 -20.04 1.05 -0.23
C LEU A 39 -18.68 1.12 -0.93
N ILE A 40 -17.64 0.53 -0.34
CA ILE A 40 -16.30 0.45 -0.95
C ILE A 40 -16.35 -0.42 -2.22
N ASP A 41 -16.97 -1.59 -2.16
CA ASP A 41 -17.12 -2.49 -3.31
C ASP A 41 -17.90 -1.84 -4.47
N SER A 42 -18.99 -1.13 -4.15
CA SER A 42 -19.75 -0.35 -5.13
C SER A 42 -18.90 0.75 -5.75
N SER A 43 -18.10 1.45 -4.94
CA SER A 43 -17.20 2.51 -5.43
C SER A 43 -16.14 1.95 -6.37
N LEU A 44 -15.57 0.79 -6.05
CA LEU A 44 -14.54 0.12 -6.85
C LEU A 44 -15.08 -0.43 -8.17
N SER A 45 -16.27 -1.04 -8.15
CA SER A 45 -16.90 -1.62 -9.36
C SER A 45 -17.39 -0.56 -10.35
N GLN A 46 -17.67 0.66 -9.89
CA GLN A 46 -18.14 1.78 -10.71
C GLN A 46 -17.00 2.71 -11.20
N LEU A 47 -15.74 2.32 -11.00
CA LEU A 47 -14.59 3.10 -11.45
C LEU A 47 -14.55 3.21 -12.98
N HIS A 48 -14.60 4.45 -13.47
CA HIS A 48 -14.38 4.76 -14.88
C HIS A 48 -12.94 5.21 -15.07
N LEU A 49 -12.07 4.30 -15.48
CA LEU A 49 -10.64 4.54 -15.66
C LEU A 49 -10.27 4.61 -17.15
N PRO A 50 -9.21 5.37 -17.51
CA PRO A 50 -8.61 5.30 -18.84
C PRO A 50 -8.26 3.85 -19.23
N HIS A 51 -8.31 3.54 -20.53
CA HIS A 51 -8.13 2.18 -21.04
C HIS A 51 -6.84 1.49 -20.55
N ASN A 52 -5.74 2.23 -20.45
CA ASN A 52 -4.44 1.75 -19.97
C ASN A 52 -4.38 1.46 -18.46
N LEU A 53 -5.37 1.92 -17.68
CA LEU A 53 -5.49 1.69 -16.24
C LEU A 53 -6.69 0.82 -15.89
N ASN A 54 -7.42 0.32 -16.89
CA ASN A 54 -8.65 -0.42 -16.68
C ASN A 54 -8.37 -1.82 -16.11
N VAL A 55 -8.36 -1.90 -14.78
CA VAL A 55 -8.28 -3.15 -14.03
C VAL A 55 -9.57 -3.31 -13.24
N PRO A 56 -10.44 -4.26 -13.61
CA PRO A 56 -11.71 -4.43 -12.91
C PRO A 56 -11.49 -4.99 -11.50
N PHE A 57 -12.28 -4.47 -10.56
CA PHE A 57 -12.44 -5.03 -9.22
C PHE A 57 -13.74 -5.85 -9.22
N LEU A 58 -13.61 -7.16 -9.45
CA LEU A 58 -14.76 -8.07 -9.57
C LEU A 58 -15.17 -8.67 -8.24
N ASP A 59 -14.22 -8.82 -7.32
CA ASP A 59 -14.41 -9.41 -6.01
C ASP A 59 -14.48 -8.34 -4.93
N SER A 60 -15.22 -8.62 -3.86
CA SER A 60 -15.27 -7.79 -2.66
C SER A 60 -13.87 -7.55 -2.08
N ILE A 61 -13.66 -6.40 -1.44
CA ILE A 61 -12.43 -6.08 -0.68
C ILE A 61 -12.12 -7.12 0.41
N VAL A 62 -13.12 -7.85 0.88
CA VAL A 62 -12.94 -8.97 1.82
C VAL A 62 -12.04 -10.05 1.21
N SER A 63 -12.11 -10.23 -0.10
CA SER A 63 -11.31 -11.16 -0.89
C SER A 63 -10.02 -10.52 -1.42
N SER A 64 -9.55 -9.41 -0.84
CA SER A 64 -8.34 -8.70 -1.29
C SER A 64 -7.07 -9.56 -1.33
N ALA A 65 -7.01 -10.65 -0.57
CA ALA A 65 -5.93 -11.64 -0.66
C ALA A 65 -5.84 -12.36 -2.03
N GLN A 66 -6.93 -12.37 -2.81
CA GLN A 66 -6.98 -12.93 -4.16
C GLN A 66 -6.68 -11.88 -5.25
N TRP A 67 -6.45 -10.62 -4.87
CA TRP A 67 -6.12 -9.58 -5.83
C TRP A 67 -4.79 -9.87 -6.51
N LYS A 68 -4.78 -9.72 -7.83
CA LYS A 68 -3.53 -9.69 -8.59
C LYS A 68 -2.75 -8.44 -8.24
N ALA A 69 -1.44 -8.48 -8.40
CA ALA A 69 -0.57 -7.34 -8.10
C ALA A 69 -1.03 -6.03 -8.78
N LYS A 70 -1.56 -6.12 -10.01
CA LYS A 70 -2.11 -4.97 -10.74
C LYS A 70 -3.30 -4.29 -10.03
N ASN A 71 -4.17 -5.06 -9.36
CA ASN A 71 -5.32 -4.52 -8.62
C ASN A 71 -4.82 -3.76 -7.39
N SER A 72 -3.94 -4.37 -6.59
CA SER A 72 -3.34 -3.72 -5.42
C SER A 72 -2.50 -2.50 -5.80
N ARG A 73 -1.75 -2.57 -6.91
CA ARG A 73 -0.98 -1.45 -7.45
C ARG A 73 -1.89 -0.30 -7.84
N LEU A 74 -2.97 -0.57 -8.59
CA LEU A 74 -3.97 0.44 -8.95
C LEU A 74 -4.61 1.05 -7.69
N PHE A 75 -4.93 0.21 -6.71
CA PHE A 75 -5.51 0.63 -5.43
C PHE A 75 -4.57 1.57 -4.66
N VAL A 76 -3.33 1.17 -4.39
CA VAL A 76 -2.39 1.98 -3.60
C VAL A 76 -1.94 3.25 -4.33
N LEU A 77 -1.79 3.21 -5.65
CA LEU A 77 -1.28 4.36 -6.41
C LEU A 77 -2.35 5.34 -6.88
N ASN A 78 -3.58 4.89 -7.13
CA ASN A 78 -4.57 5.72 -7.84
C ASN A 78 -5.92 5.81 -7.12
N VAL A 79 -6.56 4.68 -6.87
CA VAL A 79 -8.02 4.68 -6.56
C VAL A 79 -8.34 4.48 -5.08
N GLY A 80 -7.42 3.92 -4.29
CA GLY A 80 -7.68 3.54 -2.91
C GLY A 80 -7.93 4.75 -2.02
N VAL A 81 -7.08 5.78 -2.07
CA VAL A 81 -7.21 6.99 -1.25
C VAL A 81 -8.58 7.67 -1.37
N PRO A 82 -9.06 8.05 -2.57
CA PRO A 82 -10.36 8.73 -2.68
C PRO A 82 -11.51 7.85 -2.18
N ILE A 83 -11.43 6.53 -2.37
CA ILE A 83 -12.45 5.59 -1.90
C ILE A 83 -12.44 5.48 -0.37
N VAL A 84 -11.26 5.32 0.25
CA VAL A 84 -11.20 5.11 1.70
C VAL A 84 -11.48 6.39 2.50
N LEU A 85 -11.17 7.57 1.97
CA LEU A 85 -11.46 8.84 2.66
C LEU A 85 -12.96 9.10 2.82
N LEU A 86 -13.78 8.56 1.91
CA LEU A 86 -15.23 8.72 1.94
C LEU A 86 -15.93 7.68 2.81
N ASN A 87 -15.34 6.49 2.94
CA ASN A 87 -16.03 5.33 3.50
C ASN A 87 -15.43 4.80 4.80
N LEU A 88 -14.11 4.92 5.03
CA LEU A 88 -13.47 4.38 6.23
C LEU A 88 -13.48 5.35 7.42
N PRO A 89 -13.40 4.83 8.66
CA PRO A 89 -13.06 5.63 9.83
C PRO A 89 -11.81 6.48 9.60
N LYS A 90 -11.84 7.73 10.07
CA LYS A 90 -10.79 8.74 9.83
C LYS A 90 -9.38 8.25 10.15
N LEU A 91 -9.21 7.48 11.22
CA LEU A 91 -7.92 6.92 11.61
C LEU A 91 -7.37 5.93 10.59
N LEU A 92 -8.20 4.99 10.12
CA LEU A 92 -7.80 4.01 9.10
C LEU A 92 -7.50 4.69 7.76
N ALA A 93 -8.38 5.61 7.34
CA ALA A 93 -8.23 6.33 6.08
C ALA A 93 -6.97 7.21 6.05
N SER A 94 -6.71 7.96 7.12
CA SER A 94 -5.51 8.83 7.22
C SER A 94 -4.20 8.02 7.28
N HIS A 95 -4.20 6.89 7.98
CA HIS A 95 -3.03 6.02 8.03
C HIS A 95 -2.75 5.35 6.68
N PHE A 96 -3.79 4.97 5.93
CA PHE A 96 -3.63 4.50 4.56
C PHE A 96 -3.19 5.59 3.59
N LEU A 97 -3.73 6.81 3.72
CA LEU A 97 -3.29 7.96 2.94
C LEU A 97 -1.78 8.19 3.11
N LEU A 98 -1.28 8.13 4.35
CA LEU A 98 0.14 8.26 4.63
C LEU A 98 0.97 7.21 3.87
N TYR A 99 0.56 5.95 3.94
CA TYR A 99 1.22 4.86 3.23
C TYR A 99 1.17 5.01 1.71
N SER A 100 -0.02 5.28 1.18
CA SER A 100 -0.26 5.46 -0.25
C SER A 100 0.59 6.60 -0.80
N THR A 101 0.64 7.74 -0.11
CA THR A 101 1.50 8.87 -0.49
C THR A 101 2.98 8.48 -0.49
N ALA A 102 3.45 7.79 0.55
CA ALA A 102 4.83 7.33 0.62
C ALA A 102 5.18 6.38 -0.56
N VAL A 103 4.31 5.41 -0.84
CA VAL A 103 4.51 4.49 -1.96
C VAL A 103 4.50 5.21 -3.30
N LYS A 104 3.60 6.19 -3.51
CA LYS A 104 3.56 6.99 -4.75
C LYS A 104 4.85 7.76 -4.98
N ILE A 105 5.35 8.45 -3.96
CA ILE A 105 6.62 9.21 -4.05
C ILE A 105 7.78 8.26 -4.34
N LEU A 106 7.88 7.13 -3.63
CA LEU A 106 8.95 6.16 -3.88
C LEU A 106 8.83 5.47 -5.25
N HIS A 107 7.63 5.38 -5.82
CA HIS A 107 7.42 4.80 -7.14
C HIS A 107 7.95 5.69 -8.27
N ALA A 108 7.78 7.01 -8.15
CA ALA A 108 8.26 7.98 -9.14
C ALA A 108 8.85 9.22 -8.43
N PRO A 109 10.02 9.11 -7.80
CA PRO A 109 10.61 10.23 -7.06
C PRO A 109 11.16 11.30 -8.01
N GLU A 110 10.93 12.57 -7.70
CA GLU A 110 11.44 13.71 -8.47
C GLU A 110 12.76 14.25 -7.89
N SER A 111 13.05 14.00 -6.61
CA SER A 111 14.28 14.45 -5.96
C SER A 111 14.74 13.53 -4.83
N VAL A 112 16.01 13.67 -4.43
CA VAL A 112 16.56 12.97 -3.26
C VAL A 112 15.87 13.44 -1.96
N ASP A 113 15.45 14.70 -1.90
CA ASP A 113 14.73 15.25 -0.74
C ASP A 113 13.35 14.62 -0.56
N GLU A 114 12.64 14.34 -1.65
CA GLU A 114 11.39 13.58 -1.60
C GLU A 114 11.60 12.16 -1.05
N ILE A 115 12.68 11.50 -1.45
CA ILE A 115 13.02 10.16 -0.94
C ILE A 115 13.37 10.23 0.56
N ASN A 116 14.13 11.25 0.99
CA ASN A 116 14.48 11.47 2.40
C ASN A 116 13.26 11.78 3.26
N LEU A 117 12.34 12.62 2.78
CA LEU A 117 11.07 12.88 3.44
C LEU A 117 10.26 11.59 3.57
N THR A 118 10.19 10.82 2.50
CA THR A 118 9.41 9.58 2.48
C THR A 118 9.98 8.50 3.39
N GLU A 119 11.30 8.48 3.59
CA GLU A 119 11.95 7.64 4.60
C GLU A 119 11.40 7.93 6.00
N GLN A 120 11.25 9.21 6.37
CA GLN A 120 10.68 9.60 7.66
C GLN A 120 9.19 9.20 7.76
N VAL A 121 8.44 9.43 6.68
CA VAL A 121 7.02 9.06 6.59
C VAL A 121 6.82 7.55 6.74
N MET A 122 7.61 6.75 6.03
CA MET A 122 7.53 5.29 6.07
C MET A 122 7.92 4.73 7.44
N ASN A 123 8.94 5.32 8.08
CA ASN A 123 9.30 4.99 9.46
C ASN A 123 8.15 5.27 10.44
N TYR A 124 7.52 6.44 10.34
CA TYR A 124 6.36 6.77 11.17
C TYR A 124 5.19 5.80 10.91
N TYR A 125 4.89 5.52 9.64
CA TYR A 125 3.87 4.54 9.25
C TYR A 125 4.12 3.18 9.91
N CYS A 126 5.33 2.64 9.76
CA CYS A 126 5.69 1.33 10.30
C CYS A 126 5.61 1.29 11.83
N LYS A 127 6.06 2.35 12.52
CA LYS A 127 5.98 2.46 13.99
C LYS A 127 4.55 2.49 14.51
N THR A 128 3.62 3.08 13.76
CA THR A 128 2.22 3.29 14.18
C THR A 128 1.26 2.25 13.62
N ALA A 129 1.65 1.48 12.61
CA ALA A 129 0.80 0.46 11.99
C ALA A 129 0.22 -0.57 12.98
N PRO A 130 0.98 -1.08 13.98
CA PRO A 130 0.42 -2.01 14.97
C PRO A 130 -0.67 -1.39 15.86
N LEU A 131 -0.62 -0.08 16.08
CA LEU A 131 -1.61 0.65 16.87
C LEU A 131 -2.91 0.86 16.09
N VAL A 132 -2.81 1.03 14.77
CA VAL A 132 -3.95 1.35 13.90
C VAL A 132 -4.61 0.11 13.33
N HIS A 133 -3.83 -0.88 12.88
CA HIS A 133 -4.33 -2.09 12.20
C HIS A 133 -4.30 -3.34 13.10
N GLY A 134 -3.85 -3.17 14.35
CA GLY A 134 -3.72 -4.23 15.34
C GLY A 134 -2.32 -4.85 15.40
N PRO A 135 -1.95 -5.45 16.55
CA PRO A 135 -0.58 -5.89 16.83
C PRO A 135 -0.09 -7.04 15.96
N SER A 136 -1.00 -7.77 15.32
CA SER A 136 -0.66 -8.88 14.41
C SER A 136 -0.47 -8.44 12.96
N ILE A 137 -0.39 -7.14 12.68
CA ILE A 137 0.06 -6.68 11.36
C ILE A 137 1.51 -7.16 11.10
N GLU A 138 1.83 -7.44 9.85
CA GLU A 138 3.05 -8.17 9.44
C GLU A 138 4.35 -7.42 9.78
N LEU A 139 4.85 -7.57 11.02
CA LEU A 139 6.04 -6.85 11.51
C LEU A 139 7.28 -7.05 10.65
N TYR A 140 7.46 -8.25 10.08
CA TYR A 140 8.58 -8.53 9.17
C TYR A 140 8.46 -7.74 7.86
N SER A 141 7.27 -7.67 7.26
CA SER A 141 7.08 -6.88 6.05
C SER A 141 7.29 -5.40 6.36
N LEU A 142 6.79 -4.90 7.50
CA LEU A 142 7.02 -3.52 7.95
C LEU A 142 8.51 -3.20 8.13
N HIS A 143 9.32 -4.13 8.64
CA HIS A 143 10.77 -3.92 8.71
C HIS A 143 11.39 -3.74 7.31
N ALA A 144 10.99 -4.54 6.33
CA ALA A 144 11.44 -4.38 4.95
C ALA A 144 11.03 -3.02 4.35
N HIS A 145 9.85 -2.48 4.72
CA HIS A 145 9.38 -1.17 4.25
C HIS A 145 10.29 -0.02 4.66
N ILE A 146 10.94 -0.10 5.83
CA ILE A 146 11.88 0.94 6.30
C ILE A 146 13.06 1.11 5.32
N HIS A 147 13.43 0.06 4.60
CA HIS A 147 14.56 0.07 3.66
C HIS A 147 14.18 0.53 2.24
N LEU A 148 12.90 0.70 1.93
CA LEU A 148 12.44 1.05 0.57
C LEU A 148 13.04 2.37 0.08
N ALA A 149 13.09 3.40 0.93
CA ALA A 149 13.69 4.68 0.56
C ALA A 149 15.17 4.52 0.19
N GLN A 150 15.93 3.76 0.97
CA GLN A 150 17.34 3.50 0.70
C GLN A 150 17.55 2.68 -0.57
N GLN A 151 16.64 1.75 -0.89
CA GLN A 151 16.65 1.05 -2.17
C GLN A 151 16.39 2.00 -3.33
N VAL A 152 15.41 2.89 -3.20
CA VAL A 152 15.08 3.85 -4.25
C VAL A 152 16.25 4.78 -4.54
N LYS A 153 16.97 5.25 -3.50
CA LYS A 153 18.21 6.02 -3.67
C LYS A 153 19.29 5.27 -4.46
N ARG A 154 19.35 3.94 -4.37
CA ARG A 154 20.39 3.09 -4.98
C ARG A 154 20.02 2.56 -6.36
N HIS A 155 18.74 2.32 -6.60
CA HIS A 155 18.26 1.52 -7.73
C HIS A 155 17.19 2.20 -8.59
N GLY A 156 16.72 3.40 -8.20
CA GLY A 156 15.62 4.10 -8.87
C GLY A 156 14.25 3.75 -8.26
N GLY A 157 13.19 4.30 -8.85
CA GLY A 157 11.81 4.12 -8.35
C GLY A 157 11.36 2.67 -8.23
N LEU A 158 10.39 2.42 -7.34
CA LEU A 158 9.82 1.10 -7.03
C LEU A 158 9.18 0.37 -8.23
#